data_AF-A0A7J4TVP1-F1
#
_entry.id   AF-A0A7J4TVP1-F1
#
_cell.length_a   1.000
_cell.length_b   1.000
_cell.length_c   1.000
_cell.angle_alpha   90.00
_cell.angle_beta   90.00
_cell.angle_gamma   90.00
#
_symmetry.space_group_name_H-M   'P 1'
#
loop_
_entity.id
_entity.type
_entity.pdbx_description
1 polymer ?
#
loop_
_entity_poly.entity_id
_entity_poly.type
_entity_poly.pdbx_seq_one_letter_code
_entity_poly.pdbx_strand_id
1 'polypeptide(L)'
;MAATLSNTEYNPEQFPGLVIRIKEPKTSALIFSSGKIVCTGARTMEKVQEAIEKIIQSLEKINVKITIKPEVKIQNVVASGSIGMDLNLNTLAMKLDNTEYEPEQFPGLVYKLPEAKATFLLFSNGKVVCTGTKSEKEVHSALDILIENLKKIK
;
A
#
# COMPACT_ATOMS: atom_id res chain seq x y z
N MET A 1 19.09 -11.20 17.17
CA MET A 1 17.64 -11.30 16.86
C MET A 1 17.35 -11.98 15.52
N ALA A 2 18.05 -11.64 14.43
CA ALA A 2 17.77 -12.23 13.11
C ALA A 2 18.24 -13.68 12.91
N ALA A 3 19.29 -14.11 13.60
CA ALA A 3 19.86 -15.44 13.42
C ALA A 3 18.99 -16.59 14.00
N THR A 4 17.87 -16.29 14.66
CA THR A 4 17.09 -17.28 15.43
C THR A 4 15.72 -17.58 14.81
N LEU A 5 15.26 -16.78 13.85
CA LEU A 5 13.95 -16.95 13.21
C LEU A 5 14.16 -17.27 11.73
N SER A 6 13.76 -18.48 11.31
CA SER A 6 13.98 -19.03 9.97
C SER A 6 13.32 -18.25 8.82
N ASN A 7 12.43 -17.30 9.13
CA ASN A 7 11.73 -16.45 8.17
C ASN A 7 12.10 -14.96 8.32
N THR A 8 13.32 -14.66 8.77
CA THR A 8 13.76 -13.29 9.01
C THR A 8 15.03 -12.91 8.26
N GLU A 9 15.04 -11.70 7.73
CA GLU A 9 16.18 -11.08 7.05
C GLU A 9 16.56 -9.81 7.82
N TYR A 10 17.83 -9.67 8.21
CA TYR A 10 18.36 -8.46 8.83
C TYR A 10 19.76 -8.21 8.33
N ASN A 11 19.92 -7.12 7.60
CA ASN A 11 21.21 -6.61 7.20
C ASN A 11 21.21 -5.09 7.40
N PRO A 12 21.69 -4.59 8.55
CA PRO A 12 21.59 -3.17 8.89
C PRO A 12 22.37 -2.25 7.93
N GLU A 13 23.36 -2.77 7.19
CA GLU A 13 24.06 -2.02 6.14
C GLU A 13 23.19 -1.79 4.91
N GLN A 14 22.22 -2.69 4.64
CA GLN A 14 21.28 -2.58 3.51
C GLN A 14 19.93 -1.98 3.94
N PHE A 15 19.43 -2.33 5.12
CA PHE A 15 18.15 -1.89 5.62
C PHE A 15 18.12 -1.90 7.16
N PRO A 16 17.73 -0.80 7.83
CA PRO A 16 17.83 -0.67 9.29
C PRO A 16 16.80 -1.50 10.08
N GLY A 17 15.79 -2.08 9.43
CA GLY A 17 14.75 -2.87 10.07
C GLY A 17 14.95 -4.38 9.92
N LEU A 18 14.42 -5.15 10.86
CA LEU A 18 14.24 -6.59 10.74
C LEU A 18 13.02 -6.87 9.85
N VAL A 19 13.20 -7.67 8.81
CA VAL A 19 12.11 -8.11 7.93
C VAL A 19 11.61 -9.47 8.41
N ILE A 20 10.31 -9.59 8.68
CA ILE A 20 9.64 -10.86 8.98
C ILE A 20 8.60 -11.13 7.91
N ARG A 21 8.63 -12.33 7.31
CA ARG A 21 7.62 -12.77 6.34
C ARG A 21 6.68 -13.78 6.99
N ILE A 22 5.38 -13.51 6.94
CA ILE A 22 4.33 -14.36 7.49
C ILE A 22 3.62 -15.04 6.32
N LYS A 23 3.51 -16.37 6.37
CA LYS A 23 2.89 -17.16 5.29
C LYS A 23 1.37 -17.02 5.28
N GLU A 24 0.75 -17.10 6.45
CA GLU A 24 -0.70 -16.91 6.64
C GLU A 24 -0.92 -16.02 7.88
N PRO A 25 -1.65 -14.91 7.79
CA PRO A 25 -1.98 -14.23 6.54
C PRO A 25 -0.71 -13.87 5.77
N LYS A 26 -0.78 -13.88 4.43
CA LYS A 26 0.37 -13.53 3.58
C LYS A 26 0.72 -12.05 3.75
N THR A 27 1.62 -11.75 4.68
CA THR A 27 2.01 -10.39 5.07
C THR A 27 3.51 -10.30 5.29
N SER A 28 4.02 -9.07 5.24
CA SER A 28 5.40 -8.74 5.60
C SER A 28 5.39 -7.71 6.71
N ALA A 29 6.28 -7.86 7.68
CA ALA A 29 6.47 -6.92 8.76
C ALA A 29 7.91 -6.41 8.79
N LEU A 30 8.06 -5.10 8.96
CA LEU A 30 9.33 -4.43 9.19
C LEU A 30 9.36 -3.95 10.64
N ILE A 31 10.32 -4.44 11.42
CA ILE A 31 10.46 -4.14 12.84
C ILE A 31 11.71 -3.29 13.02
N PHE A 32 11.56 -2.08 13.53
CA PHE A 32 12.66 -1.15 13.75
C PHE A 32 13.15 -1.22 15.19
N SER A 33 14.39 -0.81 15.43
CA SER A 33 14.99 -0.74 16.77
C SER A 33 14.21 0.17 17.74
N SER A 34 13.41 1.12 17.22
CA SER A 34 12.50 1.95 17.99
C SER A 34 11.26 1.23 18.52
N GLY A 35 11.04 -0.04 18.14
CA GLY A 35 9.82 -0.79 18.44
C GLY A 35 8.67 -0.51 17.48
N LYS A 36 8.83 0.41 16.51
CA LYS A 36 7.84 0.62 15.44
C LYS A 36 7.77 -0.61 14.55
N ILE A 37 6.54 -1.04 14.24
CA ILE A 37 6.26 -2.14 13.32
C ILE A 37 5.49 -1.58 12.12
N VAL A 38 5.96 -1.89 10.91
CA VAL A 38 5.23 -1.62 9.66
C VAL A 38 4.77 -2.95 9.09
N CYS A 39 3.45 -3.16 9.03
CA CYS A 39 2.84 -4.37 8.46
C CYS A 39 2.25 -4.04 7.07
N THR A 40 2.55 -4.86 6.06
CA THR A 40 2.05 -4.72 4.69
C THR A 40 1.53 -6.06 4.13
N GLY A 41 0.62 -5.98 3.15
CA GLY A 41 0.06 -7.14 2.46
C GLY A 41 -1.27 -7.65 3.02
N ALA A 42 -1.69 -7.18 4.20
CA ALA A 42 -3.01 -7.50 4.74
C ALA A 42 -4.12 -6.77 3.97
N ARG A 43 -5.25 -7.45 3.76
CA ARG A 43 -6.42 -6.91 3.04
C ARG A 43 -7.58 -6.49 3.96
N THR A 44 -7.55 -6.91 5.22
CA THR A 44 -8.58 -6.61 6.22
C THR A 44 -7.95 -6.33 7.57
N MET A 45 -8.67 -5.66 8.47
CA MET A 45 -8.16 -5.33 9.80
C MET A 45 -7.96 -6.56 10.69
N GLU A 46 -8.79 -7.59 10.50
CA GLU A 46 -8.67 -8.88 11.19
C GLU A 46 -7.33 -9.53 10.83
N LYS A 47 -6.97 -9.56 9.54
CA LYS A 47 -5.67 -10.10 9.10
C LYS A 47 -4.49 -9.27 9.58
N VAL A 48 -4.66 -7.96 9.78
CA VAL A 48 -3.62 -7.12 10.41
C VAL A 48 -3.42 -7.54 11.87
N GLN A 49 -4.50 -7.74 12.62
CA GLN A 49 -4.43 -8.17 14.02
C GLN A 49 -3.79 -9.56 14.15
N GLU A 50 -4.21 -10.53 13.35
CA GLU A 50 -3.59 -11.87 13.31
C GLU A 50 -2.09 -11.80 12.99
N ALA A 51 -1.69 -10.95 12.04
CA ALA A 51 -0.28 -10.76 11.70
C ALA A 51 0.51 -10.19 12.89
N ILE A 52 -0.05 -9.19 13.59
CA ILE A 52 0.58 -8.59 14.78
C ILE A 52 0.75 -9.63 15.88
N GLU A 53 -0.27 -10.44 16.16
CA GLU A 53 -0.18 -11.51 17.16
C GLU A 53 0.93 -12.52 16.83
N LYS A 54 1.07 -12.93 15.57
CA LYS A 54 2.15 -13.82 15.12
C LYS A 54 3.54 -13.19 15.26
N ILE A 55 3.65 -11.87 15.06
CA ILE A 55 4.89 -11.14 15.30
C ILE A 55 5.23 -11.14 16.79
N ILE A 56 4.26 -10.82 17.66
CA ILE A 56 4.44 -10.83 19.11
C ILE A 56 4.91 -12.21 19.58
N GLN A 57 4.24 -13.29 19.17
CA GLN A 57 4.63 -14.66 19.50
C GLN A 57 6.03 -15.02 18.99
N SER A 58 6.44 -14.48 17.84
CA SER A 58 7.79 -14.71 17.30
C SER A 58 8.87 -13.96 18.08
N LEU A 59 8.55 -12.75 18.57
CA LEU A 59 9.43 -11.95 19.41
C LEU A 59 9.57 -12.53 20.83
N GLU A 60 8.49 -13.08 21.39
CA GLU A 60 8.53 -13.75 22.69
C GLU A 60 9.45 -14.98 22.69
N LYS A 61 9.50 -15.73 21.59
CA LYS A 61 10.43 -16.89 21.42
C LYS A 61 11.91 -16.51 21.49
N ILE A 62 12.24 -15.25 21.22
CA ILE A 62 13.60 -14.71 21.34
C ILE A 62 13.77 -13.84 22.60
N ASN A 63 12.90 -14.07 23.59
CA ASN A 63 12.93 -13.46 24.92
C ASN A 63 12.67 -11.94 24.93
N VAL A 64 12.00 -11.40 23.90
CA VAL A 64 11.53 -10.01 23.86
C VAL A 64 10.09 -9.98 24.37
N LYS A 65 9.89 -9.40 25.57
CA LYS A 65 8.56 -9.27 26.18
C LYS A 65 7.88 -7.98 25.74
N ILE A 66 6.71 -8.10 25.14
CA ILE A 66 5.85 -6.96 24.80
C ILE A 66 4.85 -6.77 25.94
N THR A 67 4.91 -5.63 26.63
CA THR A 67 4.10 -5.34 27.83
C THR A 67 2.86 -4.50 27.54
N ILE A 68 2.74 -3.98 26.32
CA ILE A 68 1.65 -3.09 25.91
C ILE A 68 0.84 -3.70 24.77
N LYS A 69 -0.45 -3.36 24.71
CA LYS A 69 -1.26 -3.64 23.52
C LYS A 69 -0.84 -2.67 22.40
N PRO A 70 -0.38 -3.16 21.23
CA PRO A 70 0.01 -2.28 20.13
C PRO A 70 -1.18 -1.48 19.60
N GLU A 71 -0.99 -0.18 19.40
CA GLU A 71 -1.94 0.66 18.68
C GLU A 71 -1.73 0.48 17.17
N VAL A 72 -2.81 0.16 16.44
CA VAL A 72 -2.76 -0.03 15.00
C VAL A 72 -3.29 1.21 14.30
N LYS A 73 -2.45 1.83 13.47
CA LYS A 73 -2.81 2.99 12.67
C LYS A 73 -2.56 2.74 11.19
N ILE A 74 -3.62 2.79 10.39
CA ILE A 74 -3.55 2.68 8.94
C ILE A 74 -2.71 3.85 8.39
N GLN A 75 -1.65 3.52 7.67
CA GLN A 75 -0.78 4.52 7.02
C GLN A 75 -1.14 4.72 5.55
N ASN A 76 -1.57 3.66 4.87
CA ASN A 76 -1.95 3.68 3.46
C ASN A 76 -2.94 2.54 3.17
N VAL A 77 -3.89 2.80 2.30
CA VAL A 77 -4.77 1.81 1.67
C VAL A 77 -4.48 1.86 0.17
N VAL A 78 -4.21 0.69 -0.41
CA VAL A 78 -4.05 0.53 -1.85
C VAL A 78 -5.25 -0.24 -2.37
N ALA A 79 -5.97 0.35 -3.32
CA ALA A 79 -7.11 -0.27 -3.97
C ALA A 79 -6.81 -0.46 -5.46
N SER A 80 -7.34 -1.53 -6.03
CA SER A 80 -7.24 -1.81 -7.47
C SER A 80 -8.62 -2.11 -8.02
N GLY A 81 -8.92 -1.63 -9.22
CA GLY A 81 -10.20 -1.84 -9.88
C GLY A 81 -10.08 -1.71 -11.39
N SER A 82 -11.22 -1.62 -12.06
CA SER A 82 -11.31 -1.36 -13.49
C SER A 82 -12.50 -0.45 -13.78
N ILE A 83 -12.32 0.49 -14.72
CA ILE A 83 -13.40 1.38 -15.20
C ILE A 83 -14.27 0.67 -16.25
N GLY A 84 -13.87 -0.51 -16.74
CA GLY A 84 -14.65 -1.31 -17.67
C GLY A 84 -14.64 -0.79 -19.12
N MET A 85 -13.69 0.09 -19.46
CA MET A 85 -13.47 0.57 -20.83
C MET A 85 -12.00 0.89 -21.06
N ASP A 86 -11.57 0.86 -22.32
CA ASP A 86 -10.22 1.26 -22.69
C ASP A 86 -10.04 2.78 -22.55
N LEU A 87 -8.83 3.17 -22.12
CA LEU A 87 -8.44 4.55 -21.88
C LEU A 87 -7.37 4.97 -22.89
N ASN A 88 -7.59 6.08 -23.58
CA ASN A 88 -6.54 6.71 -24.37
C ASN A 88 -5.66 7.57 -23.47
N LEU A 89 -4.58 6.97 -22.94
CA LEU A 89 -3.68 7.63 -21.99
C LEU A 89 -3.03 8.91 -22.54
N ASN A 90 -2.73 8.97 -23.84
CA ASN A 90 -2.22 10.19 -24.47
C ASN A 90 -3.23 11.34 -24.38
N THR A 91 -4.49 11.06 -24.71
CA THR A 91 -5.56 12.06 -24.60
C THR A 91 -5.81 12.49 -23.16
N LEU A 92 -5.76 11.54 -22.22
CA LEU A 92 -5.90 11.85 -20.80
C LEU A 92 -4.76 12.74 -20.30
N ALA A 93 -3.51 12.46 -20.69
CA ALA A 93 -2.35 13.26 -20.30
C ALA A 93 -2.43 14.72 -20.82
N MET A 94 -3.02 14.92 -22.00
CA MET A 94 -3.20 16.26 -22.56
C MET A 94 -4.36 17.04 -21.93
N LYS A 95 -5.40 16.34 -21.44
CA LYS A 95 -6.65 16.97 -20.97
C LYS A 95 -6.79 17.05 -19.45
N LEU A 96 -6.08 16.20 -18.71
CA LEU A 96 -6.07 16.21 -17.24
C LEU A 96 -4.83 16.93 -16.72
N ASP A 97 -5.05 17.87 -15.82
CA ASP A 97 -3.97 18.47 -15.03
C ASP A 97 -3.37 17.44 -14.06
N ASN A 98 -2.15 17.69 -13.59
CA ASN A 98 -1.45 16.83 -12.61
C ASN A 98 -1.30 15.37 -13.06
N THR A 99 -1.08 15.17 -14.36
CA THR A 99 -0.78 13.87 -14.94
C THR A 99 0.68 13.77 -15.36
N GLU A 100 1.25 12.57 -15.22
CA GLU A 100 2.58 12.19 -15.71
C GLU A 100 2.42 10.90 -16.50
N TYR A 101 2.78 10.93 -17.79
CA TYR A 101 2.70 9.76 -18.67
C TYR A 101 3.93 9.67 -19.57
N GLU A 102 4.83 8.77 -19.21
CA GLU A 102 6.06 8.48 -19.93
C GLU A 102 6.11 6.97 -20.23
N PRO A 103 5.47 6.49 -21.32
CA PRO A 103 5.26 5.06 -21.58
C PRO A 103 6.55 4.25 -21.70
N GLU A 104 7.66 4.89 -22.07
CA GLU A 104 8.98 4.26 -22.12
C GLU A 104 9.55 3.96 -20.71
N GLN A 105 9.13 4.73 -19.70
CA GLN A 105 9.55 4.55 -18.30
C GLN A 105 8.53 3.74 -17.49
N PHE A 106 7.23 4.00 -17.71
CA PHE A 106 6.14 3.33 -16.99
C PHE A 106 4.89 3.22 -17.89
N PRO A 107 4.29 2.01 -18.02
CA PRO A 107 3.19 1.78 -18.98
C PRO A 107 1.83 2.39 -18.57
N GLY A 108 1.71 2.95 -17.37
CA GLY A 108 0.49 3.58 -16.88
C GLY A 108 0.61 5.10 -16.82
N LEU A 109 -0.52 5.80 -16.85
CA LEU A 109 -0.59 7.21 -16.55
C LEU A 109 -0.70 7.41 -15.04
N VAL A 110 0.15 8.26 -14.48
CA VAL A 110 0.07 8.67 -13.07
C VAL A 110 -0.79 9.92 -13.01
N TYR A 111 -1.90 9.87 -12.28
CA TYR A 111 -2.79 11.00 -12.06
C TYR A 111 -2.87 11.33 -10.57
N LYS A 112 -2.42 12.53 -10.18
CA LYS A 112 -2.41 12.96 -8.78
C LYS A 112 -3.64 13.82 -8.50
N LEU A 113 -4.36 13.50 -7.43
CA LEU A 113 -5.47 14.27 -6.87
C LEU A 113 -5.09 14.79 -5.47
N PRO A 114 -4.40 15.94 -5.36
CA PRO A 114 -3.99 16.51 -4.08
C PRO A 114 -5.14 16.74 -3.09
N GLU A 115 -6.31 17.14 -3.60
CA GLU A 115 -7.51 17.41 -2.81
C GLU A 115 -8.05 16.17 -2.10
N ALA A 116 -7.87 15.00 -2.69
CA ALA A 116 -8.26 13.71 -2.13
C ALA A 116 -7.09 12.97 -1.47
N LYS A 117 -5.86 13.54 -1.51
CA LYS A 117 -4.61 12.89 -1.10
C LYS A 117 -4.43 11.52 -1.77
N ALA A 118 -4.87 11.41 -3.02
CA ALA A 118 -4.90 10.16 -3.77
C ALA A 118 -4.04 10.27 -5.02
N THR A 119 -3.42 9.17 -5.40
CA THR A 119 -2.72 9.00 -6.68
C THR A 119 -3.32 7.79 -7.38
N PHE A 120 -3.75 8.02 -8.61
CA PHE A 120 -4.24 6.99 -9.52
C PHE A 120 -3.16 6.56 -10.50
N LEU A 121 -3.05 5.26 -10.72
CA LEU A 121 -2.34 4.68 -11.85
C LEU A 121 -3.40 4.16 -12.81
N LEU A 122 -3.52 4.77 -13.98
CA LEU A 122 -4.48 4.43 -15.02
C LEU A 122 -3.76 3.65 -16.13
N PHE A 123 -4.35 2.55 -16.57
CA PHE A 123 -3.80 1.72 -17.65
C PHE A 123 -4.71 1.76 -18.87
N SER A 124 -4.13 1.56 -20.06
CA SER A 124 -4.86 1.64 -21.34
C SER A 124 -6.04 0.66 -21.44
N ASN A 125 -5.97 -0.48 -20.74
CA ASN A 125 -7.04 -1.48 -20.65
C ASN A 125 -8.12 -1.15 -19.58
N GLY A 126 -8.14 0.08 -19.07
CA GLY A 126 -9.10 0.51 -18.06
C GLY A 126 -8.83 0.01 -16.65
N LYS A 127 -7.73 -0.69 -16.39
CA LYS A 127 -7.33 -1.00 -15.01
C LYS A 127 -6.93 0.29 -14.28
N VAL A 128 -7.25 0.34 -12.99
CA VAL A 128 -6.94 1.47 -12.11
C VAL A 128 -6.36 0.96 -10.81
N VAL A 129 -5.35 1.66 -10.31
CA VAL A 129 -4.83 1.49 -8.94
C VAL A 129 -4.90 2.83 -8.23
N CYS A 130 -5.47 2.86 -7.03
CA CYS A 130 -5.51 4.03 -6.14
C CYS A 130 -4.59 3.80 -4.94
N THR A 131 -3.77 4.78 -4.59
CA THR A 131 -2.90 4.78 -3.41
C THR A 131 -2.82 6.18 -2.80
N GLY A 132 -2.31 6.30 -1.56
CA GLY A 132 -2.15 7.57 -0.83
C GLY A 132 -3.24 7.84 0.20
N THR A 133 -4.40 7.18 0.04
CA THR A 133 -5.55 7.25 0.95
C THR A 133 -5.34 6.43 2.23
N LYS A 134 -6.04 6.77 3.31
CA LYS A 134 -5.94 6.09 4.61
C LYS A 134 -7.18 5.32 5.03
N SER A 135 -8.23 5.36 4.23
CA SER A 135 -9.47 4.64 4.49
C SER A 135 -10.15 4.21 3.19
N GLU A 136 -10.99 3.18 3.27
CA GLU A 136 -11.82 2.76 2.14
C GLU A 136 -12.76 3.88 1.68
N LYS A 137 -13.30 4.66 2.61
CA LYS A 137 -14.14 5.81 2.31
C LYS A 137 -13.41 6.84 1.44
N GLU A 138 -12.15 7.16 1.78
CA GLU A 138 -11.32 8.07 0.98
C GLU A 138 -11.05 7.52 -0.42
N VAL A 139 -10.86 6.21 -0.58
CA VAL A 139 -10.72 5.56 -1.89
C VAL A 139 -11.97 5.79 -2.73
N HIS A 140 -13.17 5.54 -2.18
CA HIS A 140 -14.43 5.73 -2.89
C HIS A 140 -14.62 7.19 -3.30
N SER A 141 -14.40 8.14 -2.39
CA SER A 141 -14.48 9.57 -2.71
C SER A 141 -13.49 9.99 -3.80
N ALA A 142 -12.26 9.46 -3.78
CA ALA A 142 -11.28 9.72 -4.84
C ALA A 142 -11.71 9.12 -6.19
N LEU A 143 -12.33 7.95 -6.19
CA LEU A 143 -12.85 7.30 -7.40
C LEU A 143 -14.01 8.09 -8.01
N ASP A 144 -14.89 8.66 -7.19
CA ASP A 144 -15.99 9.50 -7.68
C ASP A 144 -15.44 10.73 -8.45
N ILE A 145 -14.43 11.40 -7.89
CA ILE A 145 -13.76 12.54 -8.54
C ILE A 145 -13.09 12.10 -9.85
N LEU A 146 -12.39 10.96 -9.84
CA LEU A 146 -11.78 10.40 -11.06
C LEU A 146 -12.83 10.19 -12.16
N ILE A 147 -13.95 9.53 -11.82
CA ILE A 147 -15.01 9.23 -12.78
C ILE A 147 -15.63 10.51 -13.34
N GLU A 148 -15.86 11.52 -12.50
CA GLU A 148 -16.35 12.83 -12.95
C GLU A 148 -15.38 13.51 -13.92
N ASN A 149 -14.08 13.50 -13.61
CA ASN A 149 -13.07 14.12 -14.46
C ASN A 149 -12.93 13.40 -15.81
N LEU A 150 -12.99 12.07 -15.82
CA LEU A 150 -13.00 11.28 -17.06
C LEU A 150 -14.27 11.55 -17.90
N LYS A 151 -15.42 11.76 -17.29
CA LYS A 151 -16.68 12.08 -18.01
C LYS A 151 -16.63 13.45 -18.70
N LYS A 152 -15.93 14.43 -18.11
CA LYS A 152 -15.75 15.78 -18.69
C LYS A 152 -14.86 15.80 -19.94
N ILE A 153 -14.10 14.72 -20.16
CA ILE A 153 -13.08 14.62 -21.20
C ILE A 153 -13.61 14.10 -22.55
N LYS A 154 -14.91 13.83 -22.65
CA LYS A 154 -15.58 13.52 -23.93
C LYS A 154 -15.28 14.57 -25.01
#